data_AF-A0A915J190-F1
#
_entry.id   AF-A0A915J190-F1
#
_cell.length_a   1.000
_cell.length_b   1.000
_cell.length_c   1.000
_cell.angle_alpha   90.00
_cell.angle_beta   90.00
_cell.angle_gamma   90.00
#
_symmetry.space_group_name_H-M   'P 1'
#
loop_
_entity.id
_entity.type
_entity.pdbx_description
1 polymer ?
#
loop_
_entity_poly.entity_id
_entity_poly.type
_entity_poly.pdbx_seq_one_letter_code
_entity_poly.pdbx_strand_id
1 'polypeptide(L)' 'MPHKFYHGKTGRVFNVTQHGVGVIVNKRVRTRIIPKRINIRVEHIKPSKCREDFVKRVKENAR' A
#
# COMPACT_ATOMS: atom_id res chain seq x y z
N MET A 1 10.35 -3.60 10.33
CA MET A 1 9.09 -4.10 10.87
C MET A 1 8.12 -2.93 11.13
N PRO A 2 6.89 -2.97 10.62
CA PRO A 2 5.91 -1.89 10.79
C PRO A 2 5.21 -1.95 12.16
N HIS A 3 4.62 -0.84 12.62
CA HIS A 3 3.79 -0.82 13.83
C HIS A 3 2.49 -1.64 13.64
N LYS A 4 2.00 -2.30 14.71
CA LYS A 4 0.83 -3.23 14.67
C LYS A 4 -0.39 -2.67 13.93
N PHE A 5 -0.67 -1.38 14.10
CA PHE A 5 -1.78 -0.69 13.43
C PHE A 5 -1.77 -0.80 11.89
N TYR A 6 -0.59 -0.89 11.28
CA TYR A 6 -0.41 -0.91 9.83
C TYR A 6 -0.43 -2.33 9.23
N HIS A 7 -0.53 -3.37 10.06
CA HIS A 7 -0.68 -4.73 9.55
C HIS A 7 -2.05 -4.90 8.89
N GLY A 8 -2.08 -5.59 7.75
CA GLY A 8 -3.31 -5.78 6.96
C GLY A 8 -3.84 -4.51 6.28
N LYS A 9 -3.09 -3.40 6.30
CA LYS A 9 -3.44 -2.19 5.57
C LYS A 9 -2.80 -2.18 4.18
N THR A 10 -3.60 -1.85 3.18
CA THR A 10 -3.11 -1.60 1.81
C THR A 10 -2.80 -0.12 1.66
N GLY A 11 -1.76 0.20 0.90
CA GLY A 11 -1.35 1.58 0.64
C GLY A 11 -0.77 1.73 -0.76
N ARG A 12 -0.36 2.95 -1.09
CA ARG A 12 0.33 3.26 -2.34
C ARG A 12 1.80 3.51 -2.06
N VAL A 13 2.67 2.95 -2.90
CA VAL A 13 4.11 3.22 -2.85
C VAL A 13 4.37 4.67 -3.27
N PHE A 14 5.18 5.40 -2.51
CA PHE A 14 5.59 6.77 -2.86
C PHE A 14 7.10 6.91 -3.07
N ASN A 15 7.90 6.03 -2.44
CA ASN A 15 9.35 6.04 -2.57
C ASN A 15 9.87 4.61 -2.51
N VAL A 16 11.01 4.35 -3.15
CA VAL A 16 11.70 3.06 -3.14
C VAL A 16 13.14 3.30 -2.71
N THR A 17 13.63 2.48 -1.80
CA THR A 17 15.01 2.50 -1.28
C THR A 17 15.63 1.12 -1.46
N GLN A 18 16.96 0.99 -1.35
CA GLN A 18 17.68 -0.26 -1.62
C GLN A 18 17.12 -1.48 -0.86
N HIS A 19 16.73 -1.32 0.40
CA HIS A 19 16.26 -2.41 1.27
C HIS A 19 14.81 -2.25 1.72
N GLY A 20 14.07 -1.29 1.18
CA GLY A 20 12.75 -0.98 1.69
C GLY A 20 11.93 -0.07 0.78
N VAL A 21 10.67 0.09 1.14
CA VAL A 21 9.67 0.80 0.36
C VAL A 21 8.94 1.77 1.27
N GLY A 22 8.82 3.01 0.79
CA GLY A 22 7.96 4.03 1.38
C GLY A 22 6.52 3.83 0.92
N VAL A 23 5.60 3.58 1.85
CA VAL A 23 4.17 3.40 1.58
C VAL A 23 3.35 4.50 2.26
N ILE A 24 2.39 5.07 1.54
CA ILE A 24 1.35 5.96 2.07
C ILE A 24 0.15 5.11 2.49
N VAL A 25 -0.19 5.17 3.77
CA VAL A 25 -1.37 4.51 4.35
C VAL A 25 -2.26 5.57 5.00
N ASN A 26 -3.55 5.53 4.70
CA ASN A 26 -4.52 6.41 5.34
C ASN A 26 -4.86 5.90 6.74
N LYS A 27 -4.58 6.72 7.75
CA LYS A 27 -4.90 6.45 9.15
C LYS A 27 -5.93 7.44 9.64
N ARG A 28 -7.03 6.94 10.20
CA ARG A 28 -7.98 7.77 10.95
C ARG A 28 -7.34 8.18 12.27
N VAL A 29 -7.28 9.48 12.54
CA VAL A 29 -6.81 10.07 13.80
C VAL A 29 -7.94 10.95 14.33
N ARG A 30 -8.64 10.46 15.36
CA ARG A 30 -9.86 11.08 15.91
C ARG A 30 -10.90 11.33 14.81
N THR A 31 -11.11 12.58 14.42
CA THR A 31 -12.14 13.04 13.48
C THR A 31 -11.71 13.04 12.02
N ARG A 32 -10.41 13.01 11.71
CA ARG A 32 -9.90 13.16 10.34
C ARG A 32 -9.09 11.95 9.86
N ILE A 33 -9.06 11.76 8.55
CA ILE A 33 -8.21 10.76 7.88
C ILE A 33 -6.94 11.47 7.43
N ILE A 34 -5.79 10.99 7.90
CA ILE A 34 -4.49 11.59 7.60
C ILE A 34 -3.66 10.56 6.81
N PRO A 35 -3.05 10.96 5.68
CA PRO A 35 -2.08 10.13 4.99
C PRO A 35 -0.81 10.02 5.84
N LYS A 36 -0.42 8.80 6.19
CA LYS A 36 0.82 8.51 6.92
C LYS A 36 1.81 7.87 5.97
N ARG A 37 3.00 8.47 5.85
CA ARG A 37 4.14 7.92 5.12
C ARG A 37 4.95 7.04 6.06
N ILE A 38 5.24 5.81 5.63
CA ILE A 38 5.89 4.80 6.45
C ILE A 38 6.94 4.10 5.59
N ASN A 39 8.15 3.93 6.12
CA ASN A 39 9.19 3.15 5.48
C ASN A 39 9.15 1.73 6.04
N ILE A 40 8.99 0.75 5.16
CA ILE A 40 8.83 -0.67 5.53
C ILE A 40 9.83 -1.48 4.69
N ARG A 41 10.49 -2.47 5.30
CA ARG A 41 11.37 -3.36 4.55
C ARG A 41 10.57 -4.32 3.66
N VAL A 42 11.20 -4.81 2.59
CA VAL A 42 10.54 -5.60 1.54
C VAL A 42 9.92 -6.89 2.08
N GLU A 43 10.49 -7.50 3.12
CA GLU A 43 10.01 -8.77 3.69
C GLU A 43 8.63 -8.63 4.37
N HIS A 44 8.24 -7.42 4.75
CA HIS A 44 6.95 -7.16 5.42
C HIS A 44 5.87 -6.66 4.46
N ILE A 45 6.14 -6.63 3.15
CA ILE A 45 5.22 -6.13 2.13
C ILE A 45 4.88 -7.28 1.19
N LYS A 46 3.61 -7.35 0.77
CA LYS A 46 3.18 -8.24 -0.30
C LYS A 46 2.37 -7.45 -1.34
N PRO A 47 2.51 -7.76 -2.65
CA PRO A 47 1.67 -7.16 -3.68
C PRO A 47 0.18 -7.45 -3.43
N SER A 48 -0.68 -6.46 -3.71
CA SER A 48 -2.14 -6.60 -3.57
C SER A 48 -2.76 -7.14 -4.86
N LYS A 49 -3.40 -8.31 -4.77
CA LYS A 49 -4.10 -8.94 -5.91
C LYS A 49 -5.29 -8.13 -6.43
N CYS A 50 -5.92 -7.31 -5.58
CA CYS A 50 -7.08 -6.50 -5.93
C CYS A 50 -6.81 -5.56 -7.13
N ARG A 51 -5.59 -5.03 -7.25
CA ARG A 51 -5.23 -4.16 -8.39
C ARG A 51 -4.97 -4.97 -9.65
N GLU A 52 -4.40 -6.16 -9.52
CA GLU A 52 -4.11 -7.05 -10.64
C GLU A 52 -5.42 -7.47 -11.34
N ASP A 53 -6.40 -7.92 -10.56
CA ASP A 53 -7.71 -8.33 -11.09
C ASP A 53 -8.44 -7.18 -11.79
N PHE A 54 -8.38 -5.99 -11.19
CA PHE A 54 -8.94 -4.78 -11.80
C PHE A 54 -8.29 -4.46 -13.15
N VAL A 55 -6.96 -4.55 -13.24
CA VAL A 55 -6.23 -4.27 -14.48
C VAL A 55 -6.55 -5.32 -15.55
N LYS A 56 -6.68 -6.61 -15.19
CA LYS A 56 -7.09 -7.67 -16.12
C LYS A 56 -8.46 -7.37 -16.72
N ARG A 57 -9.45 -7.04 -15.89
CA ARG A 57 -10.80 -6.69 -16.34
C ARG A 57 -10.83 -5.46 -17.26
N VAL A 58 -10.02 -4.44 -16.96
CA VAL A 58 -9.93 -3.24 -17.83
C VAL A 58 -9.39 -3.60 -19.21
N LYS A 59 -8.42 -4.52 -19.30
CA LYS A 59 -7.87 -4.98 -20.59
C LYS A 59 -8.89 -5.80 -21.39
N GLU A 60 -9.65 -6.66 -20.71
CA GLU A 60 -10.71 -7.46 -21.35
C GLU A 60 -11.81 -6.58 -21.93
N ASN A 61 -12.22 -5.53 -21.22
CA ASN A 61 -13.26 -4.60 -21.68
C ASN A 61 -12.81 -3.66 -22.80
N ALA A 62 -11.50 -3.45 -22.97
CA ALA A 62 -10.94 -2.57 -24.00
C ALA A 62 -10.69 -3.29 -25.33
N ARG A 63 -10.93 -4.60 -25.37
CA ARG A 63 -10.89 -5.44 -26.56
C ARG A 63 -12.25 -5.43 -27.24
#